data_AF-A0AB38DRE1-F1
#
_entry.id   AF-A0AB38DRE1-F1
#
_cell.length_a   1.000
_cell.length_b   1.000
_cell.length_c   1.000
_cell.angle_alpha   90.00
_cell.angle_beta   90.00
_cell.angle_gamma   90.00
#
_symmetry.space_group_name_H-M   'P 1'
#
loop_
_entity.id
_entity.type
_entity.pdbx_description
1 polymer ?
#
loop_
_entity_poly.entity_id
_entity_poly.type
_entity_poly.pdbx_seq_one_letter_code
_entity_poly.pdbx_strand_id
1 'polypeptide(L)'
;MGFINDKLKAEKDQYILLEDIILFVQSLDEETPSLANTAKYLLQGYKRVYLDDINAYGDIDEFAFEKTISDEYIQVDIERPFYNFLKFVAIYNAFDSGSTEDNPNWVSYNDYQKYFLKKDIVTKHLKSYFNIPLCGDIDEFIRTKEENDRILSKEEAKEALEELKSILDDKNEIKNLREQNKILKKQLKVLLDRIKKLSETQKQVLSEDLEIIQKHRKSAPEFEALIQTLLHHAHEYKYETGEQPLKKSVSITFQEKANLSGSSRRPDEAARILGLPE
;
A
#
# COMPACT_ATOMS: atom_id res chain seq x y z
N MET A 1 40.11 -20.96 31.13
CA MET A 1 40.10 -19.48 31.08
C MET A 1 38.95 -18.88 30.26
N GLY A 2 38.08 -19.67 29.60
CA GLY A 2 36.93 -19.13 28.83
C GLY A 2 35.82 -18.48 29.68
N PHE A 3 35.42 -19.11 30.80
CA PHE A 3 34.33 -18.62 31.65
C PHE A 3 34.49 -17.20 32.23
N ILE A 4 35.73 -16.75 32.47
CA ILE A 4 35.99 -15.40 33.00
C ILE A 4 35.85 -14.36 31.88
N ASN A 5 36.31 -14.68 30.66
CA ASN A 5 36.14 -13.82 29.49
C ASN A 5 34.68 -13.72 29.05
N ASP A 6 33.90 -14.80 29.17
CA ASP A 6 32.48 -14.80 28.78
C ASP A 6 31.62 -14.00 29.77
N LYS A 7 31.91 -14.07 31.07
CA LYS A 7 31.25 -13.21 32.08
C LYS A 7 31.62 -11.74 31.94
N LEU A 8 32.90 -11.44 31.71
CA LEU A 8 33.35 -10.06 31.47
C LEU A 8 32.79 -9.50 30.16
N LYS A 9 32.64 -10.32 29.11
CA LYS A 9 31.95 -9.92 27.88
C LYS A 9 30.47 -9.65 28.13
N ALA A 10 29.78 -10.52 28.86
CA ALA A 10 28.36 -10.32 29.19
C ALA A 10 28.12 -9.06 30.05
N GLU A 11 29.04 -8.69 30.95
CA GLU A 11 28.99 -7.43 31.70
C GLU A 11 29.33 -6.20 30.85
N LYS A 12 30.11 -6.34 29.78
CA LYS A 12 30.44 -5.22 28.89
C LYS A 12 29.33 -4.96 27.86
N ASP A 13 28.63 -6.00 27.44
CA ASP A 13 27.57 -5.94 26.44
C ASP A 13 26.25 -5.33 26.97
N GLN A 14 26.17 -4.97 28.24
CA GLN A 14 24.97 -4.36 28.84
C GLN A 14 24.85 -2.85 28.59
N TYR A 15 25.87 -2.20 28.04
CA TYR A 15 25.94 -0.75 27.86
C TYR A 15 25.84 -0.35 26.39
N ILE A 16 25.30 0.84 26.12
CA ILE A 16 25.17 1.43 24.79
C ILE A 16 25.59 2.90 24.82
N LEU A 17 26.31 3.35 23.80
CA LEU A 17 26.77 4.73 23.66
C LEU A 17 25.58 5.64 23.29
N LEU A 18 25.58 6.89 23.73
CA LEU A 18 24.44 7.80 23.45
C LEU A 18 24.20 7.99 21.95
N GLU A 19 25.26 8.03 21.12
CA GLU A 19 25.14 8.15 19.67
C GLU A 19 24.42 6.94 19.04
N ASP A 20 24.71 5.75 19.54
CA ASP A 20 24.14 4.49 19.02
C ASP A 20 22.65 4.42 19.26
N ILE A 21 22.16 5.03 20.35
CA ILE A 21 20.72 5.16 20.60
C ILE A 21 20.06 5.99 19.50
N ILE A 22 20.68 7.11 19.09
CA ILE A 22 20.15 7.96 18.02
C ILE A 22 20.19 7.23 16.69
N LEU A 23 21.31 6.58 16.37
CA LEU A 23 21.47 5.84 15.11
C LEU A 23 20.49 4.66 15.04
N PHE A 24 20.30 3.95 16.13
CA PHE A 24 19.29 2.90 16.23
C PHE A 24 17.89 3.45 15.91
N VAL A 25 17.47 4.52 16.58
CA VAL A 25 16.13 5.11 16.35
C VAL A 25 15.99 5.65 14.93
N GLN A 26 17.04 6.24 14.37
CA GLN A 26 17.08 6.71 12.98
C GLN A 26 16.92 5.55 11.99
N SER A 27 17.52 4.38 12.29
CA SER A 27 17.45 3.21 11.43
C SER A 27 16.05 2.58 11.33
N LEU A 28 15.18 2.86 12.30
CA LEU A 28 13.80 2.36 12.32
C LEU A 28 12.84 3.14 11.40
N ASP A 29 13.28 4.27 10.86
CA ASP A 29 12.49 5.14 9.98
C ASP A 29 12.99 5.04 8.52
N GLU A 30 12.12 4.56 7.63
CA GLU A 30 12.41 4.39 6.19
C GLU A 30 12.78 5.71 5.49
N GLU A 31 12.35 6.85 6.02
CA GLU A 31 12.67 8.16 5.45
C GLU A 31 14.09 8.64 5.82
N THR A 32 14.80 7.92 6.69
CA THR A 32 16.16 8.25 7.14
C THR A 32 16.28 9.71 7.61
N PRO A 33 15.56 10.10 8.67
CA PRO A 33 15.52 11.48 9.15
C PRO A 33 16.92 11.98 9.53
N SER A 34 17.16 13.29 9.49
CA SER A 34 18.44 13.85 9.96
C SER A 34 18.66 13.59 11.46
N LEU A 35 19.91 13.59 11.92
CA LEU A 35 20.26 13.42 13.34
C LEU A 35 19.51 14.41 14.22
N ALA A 36 19.40 15.67 13.77
CA ALA A 36 18.66 16.71 14.47
C ALA A 36 17.16 16.40 14.57
N ASN A 37 16.55 15.82 13.54
CA ASN A 37 15.14 15.44 13.57
C ASN A 37 14.91 14.25 14.50
N THR A 38 15.78 13.24 14.46
CA THR A 38 15.74 12.09 15.37
C THR A 38 15.92 12.53 16.82
N ALA A 39 16.88 13.42 17.10
CA ALA A 39 17.10 13.97 18.43
C ALA A 39 15.90 14.81 18.92
N LYS A 40 15.30 15.62 18.04
CA LYS A 40 14.06 16.36 18.36
C LYS A 40 12.91 15.43 18.68
N TYR A 41 12.75 14.34 17.94
CA TYR A 41 11.75 13.31 18.21
C TYR A 41 11.95 12.72 19.60
N LEU A 42 13.16 12.28 19.94
CA LEU A 42 13.49 11.75 21.27
C LEU A 42 13.28 12.79 22.38
N LEU A 43 13.59 14.06 22.15
CA LEU A 43 13.30 15.14 23.11
C LEU A 43 11.80 15.37 23.35
N GLN A 44 10.91 14.97 22.44
CA GLN A 44 9.46 15.09 22.68
C GLN A 44 8.99 14.11 23.77
N GLY A 45 9.62 12.94 23.92
CA GLY A 45 9.33 12.01 25.00
C GLY A 45 9.54 12.66 26.37
N TYR A 46 10.63 13.40 26.52
CA TYR A 46 10.94 14.19 27.71
C TYR A 46 9.94 15.33 28.00
N LYS A 47 9.29 15.89 26.97
CA LYS A 47 8.27 16.94 27.17
C LYS A 47 6.92 16.35 27.61
N ARG A 48 6.54 15.16 27.14
CA ARG A 48 5.31 14.47 27.58
C ARG A 48 5.38 14.09 29.07
N VAL A 49 6.57 13.68 29.50
CA VAL A 49 6.99 13.46 30.89
C VAL A 49 6.80 14.71 31.78
N TYR A 50 6.95 15.92 31.24
CA TYR A 50 6.88 17.20 31.98
C TYR A 50 5.46 17.63 32.38
N LEU A 51 4.42 17.15 31.69
CA LEU A 51 3.05 17.60 31.90
C LEU A 51 2.29 16.76 32.94
N ASP A 52 2.70 15.50 33.15
CA ASP A 52 1.93 14.54 33.95
C ASP A 52 2.57 14.13 35.28
N ASP A 53 3.88 14.35 35.53
CA ASP A 53 4.49 13.98 36.81
C ASP A 53 5.78 14.77 37.14
N ILE A 54 5.84 15.37 38.33
CA ILE A 54 6.99 16.18 38.81
C ILE A 54 8.23 15.32 39.07
N ASN A 55 8.10 13.98 39.07
CA ASN A 55 9.18 13.03 39.34
C ASN A 55 9.71 12.27 38.11
N ALA A 56 9.29 12.60 36.89
CA ALA A 56 9.55 11.73 35.73
C ALA A 56 10.98 11.84 35.12
N TYR A 57 11.94 12.40 35.85
CA TYR A 57 13.35 12.51 35.46
C TYR A 57 14.22 11.30 35.83
N GLY A 58 13.66 10.28 36.48
CA GLY A 58 14.41 9.16 37.06
C GLY A 58 15.07 8.25 36.02
N ASP A 59 14.30 7.45 35.29
CA ASP A 59 14.86 6.17 34.85
C ASP A 59 16.07 6.22 33.87
N ILE A 60 16.07 7.08 32.84
CA ILE A 60 17.09 7.00 31.77
C ILE A 60 18.36 7.80 32.04
N ASP A 61 18.25 8.94 32.71
CA ASP A 61 19.38 9.86 32.96
C ASP A 61 20.04 9.62 34.33
N GLU A 62 19.42 8.85 35.22
CA GLU A 62 19.92 8.56 36.59
C GLU A 62 21.16 7.66 36.60
N PHE A 63 21.37 6.86 35.55
CA PHE A 63 22.47 5.90 35.48
C PHE A 63 23.27 6.08 34.18
N ALA A 64 24.14 7.09 34.15
CA ALA A 64 25.14 7.24 33.11
C ALA A 64 26.48 6.62 33.52
N PHE A 65 27.20 6.11 32.53
CA PHE A 65 28.46 5.42 32.72
C PHE A 65 29.54 6.01 31.81
N GLU A 66 30.76 6.09 32.31
CA GLU A 66 31.94 6.41 31.50
C GLU A 66 32.83 5.16 31.41
N LYS A 67 33.35 4.91 30.21
CA LYS A 67 34.25 3.79 29.97
C LYS A 67 35.68 4.20 30.31
N THR A 68 36.29 3.49 31.25
CA THR A 68 37.68 3.73 31.66
C THR A 68 38.68 3.14 30.67
N ILE A 69 39.95 3.53 30.82
CA ILE A 69 41.09 3.00 30.05
C ILE A 69 41.24 1.48 30.23
N SER A 70 40.76 0.92 31.35
CA SER A 70 40.76 -0.51 31.63
C SER A 70 39.54 -1.25 31.06
N ASP A 71 38.74 -0.61 30.20
CA ASP A 71 37.48 -1.11 29.66
C ASP A 71 36.40 -1.41 30.71
N GLU A 72 36.50 -0.82 31.89
CA GLU A 72 35.47 -0.92 32.94
C GLU A 72 34.50 0.27 32.83
N TYR A 73 33.22 0.02 33.02
CA TYR A 73 32.17 1.05 33.05
C TYR A 73 31.94 1.51 34.48
N ILE A 74 32.17 2.80 34.73
CA ILE A 74 31.97 3.41 36.05
C ILE A 74 30.76 4.34 35.96
N GLN A 75 29.83 4.21 36.90
CA GLN A 75 28.70 5.13 37.01
C GLN A 75 29.20 6.53 37.35
N VAL A 76 28.72 7.52 36.62
CA VAL A 76 29.04 8.93 36.82
C VAL A 76 27.80 9.69 37.26
N ASP A 77 27.98 10.60 38.22
CA ASP A 77 26.91 11.48 38.70
C ASP A 77 26.91 12.76 37.85
N ILE A 78 26.06 12.78 36.83
CA ILE A 78 25.95 13.87 35.86
C ILE A 78 24.48 14.20 35.69
N GLU A 79 24.18 15.49 35.73
CA GLU A 79 22.82 15.94 35.51
C GLU A 79 22.44 15.77 34.03
N ARG A 80 21.48 14.87 33.78
CA ARG A 80 20.74 14.75 32.51
C ARG A 80 21.62 14.55 31.26
N PRO A 81 22.55 13.59 31.27
CA PRO A 81 23.53 13.43 30.20
C PRO A 81 22.89 13.11 28.84
N PHE A 82 21.87 12.25 28.79
CA PHE A 82 21.21 11.91 27.54
C PHE A 82 20.34 13.05 27.02
N TYR A 83 19.59 13.71 27.91
CA TYR A 83 18.83 14.91 27.52
C TYR A 83 19.73 16.03 26.97
N ASN A 84 20.86 16.31 27.62
CA ASN A 84 21.79 17.36 27.18
C ASN A 84 22.50 16.97 25.87
N PHE A 85 22.85 15.70 25.71
CA PHE A 85 23.35 15.15 24.45
C PHE A 85 22.33 15.36 23.32
N LEU A 86 21.05 15.00 23.53
CA LEU A 86 20.00 15.17 22.54
C LEU A 86 19.78 16.64 22.16
N LYS A 87 19.85 17.57 23.13
CA LYS A 87 19.75 19.01 22.84
C LYS A 87 20.87 19.48 21.93
N PHE A 88 22.10 19.02 22.15
CA PHE A 88 23.23 19.34 21.29
C PHE A 88 22.98 18.84 19.87
N VAL A 89 22.65 17.56 19.70
CA VAL A 89 22.41 16.94 18.38
C VAL A 89 21.23 17.61 17.65
N ALA A 90 20.19 17.99 18.38
CA ALA A 90 19.02 18.70 17.83
C ALA A 90 19.36 20.09 17.28
N ILE A 91 20.40 20.76 17.81
CA ILE A 91 20.85 22.09 17.38
C ILE A 91 21.83 21.96 16.22
N TYR A 92 22.84 21.10 16.36
CA TYR A 92 23.99 21.08 15.46
C TYR A 92 23.94 19.99 14.39
N ASN A 93 23.00 19.04 14.49
CA ASN A 93 22.90 17.89 13.59
C ASN A 93 24.22 17.09 13.50
N ALA A 94 24.96 17.01 14.62
CA ALA A 94 26.26 16.37 14.76
C ALA A 94 26.42 15.80 16.18
N PHE A 95 27.26 14.79 16.36
CA PHE A 95 27.50 14.16 17.67
C PHE A 95 28.63 14.82 18.45
N ASP A 96 29.67 15.31 17.79
CA ASP A 96 30.96 15.69 18.37
C ASP A 96 31.08 17.20 18.56
N SER A 97 30.87 17.97 17.50
CA SER A 97 31.05 19.40 17.47
C SER A 97 30.17 20.07 16.42
N GLY A 98 29.86 21.35 16.62
CA GLY A 98 29.05 22.11 15.68
C GLY A 98 29.23 23.60 15.81
N SER A 99 28.90 24.32 14.73
CA SER A 99 28.85 25.78 14.69
C SER A 99 27.51 26.24 14.12
N THR A 100 27.10 27.45 14.48
CA THR A 100 25.87 28.07 13.96
C THR A 100 26.18 28.93 12.74
N GLU A 101 25.24 29.07 11.81
CA GLU A 101 25.38 29.97 10.65
C GLU A 101 25.69 31.41 11.06
N ASP A 102 25.12 31.86 12.18
CA ASP A 102 25.34 33.21 12.74
C ASP A 102 26.75 33.40 13.31
N ASN A 103 27.47 32.31 13.62
CA ASN A 103 28.80 32.37 14.23
C ASN A 103 29.66 31.16 13.85
N PRO A 104 30.10 31.06 12.58
CA PRO A 104 30.76 29.86 12.04
C PRO A 104 32.14 29.60 12.64
N ASN A 105 32.76 30.61 13.25
CA ASN A 105 34.09 30.51 13.87
C ASN A 105 34.03 29.99 15.33
N TRP A 106 32.84 29.91 15.93
CA TRP A 106 32.67 29.41 17.28
C TRP A 106 32.22 27.95 17.26
N VAL A 107 33.14 27.05 17.57
CA VAL A 107 32.85 25.61 17.67
C VAL A 107 32.37 25.30 19.08
N SER A 108 31.17 24.72 19.17
CA SER A 108 30.63 24.14 20.39
C SER A 108 30.91 22.65 20.38
N TYR A 109 31.41 22.11 21.50
CA TYR A 109 31.73 20.69 21.65
C TYR A 109 30.65 20.00 22.48
N ASN A 110 30.39 18.73 22.16
CA ASN A 110 29.46 17.92 22.92
C ASN A 110 30.18 17.16 24.03
N ASP A 111 30.08 17.68 25.26
CA ASP A 111 30.71 17.06 26.44
C ASP A 111 30.09 15.71 26.84
N TYR A 112 28.95 15.35 26.25
CA TYR A 112 28.18 14.16 26.62
C TYR A 112 28.42 12.94 25.71
N GLN A 113 29.17 13.10 24.63
CA GLN A 113 29.39 12.05 23.62
C GLN A 113 30.06 10.78 24.16
N LYS A 114 30.77 10.89 25.30
CA LYS A 114 31.55 9.80 25.90
C LYS A 114 30.77 8.92 26.87
N TYR A 115 29.52 9.27 27.17
CA TYR A 115 28.73 8.55 28.17
C TYR A 115 27.95 7.39 27.54
N PHE A 116 27.68 6.41 28.38
CA PHE A 116 26.94 5.21 28.06
C PHE A 116 25.73 5.10 29.00
N LEU A 117 24.70 4.44 28.51
CA LEU A 117 23.54 4.02 29.30
C LEU A 117 23.42 2.51 29.28
N LYS A 118 22.68 1.93 30.23
CA LYS A 118 22.35 0.51 30.16
C LYS A 118 21.28 0.25 29.10
N LYS A 119 21.48 -0.79 28.30
CA LYS A 119 20.56 -1.20 27.21
C LYS A 119 19.16 -1.50 27.70
N ASP A 120 19.02 -2.11 28.88
CA ASP A 120 17.72 -2.42 29.49
C ASP A 120 16.91 -1.17 29.84
N ILE A 121 17.57 -0.17 30.41
CA ILE A 121 16.99 1.15 30.73
C ILE A 121 16.57 1.86 29.44
N VAL A 122 17.47 1.92 28.44
CA VAL A 122 17.17 2.53 27.14
C VAL A 122 15.98 1.84 26.48
N THR A 123 15.97 0.51 26.45
CA THR A 123 14.88 -0.28 25.90
C THR A 123 13.55 0.01 26.61
N LYS A 124 13.56 0.08 27.95
CA LYS A 124 12.37 0.41 28.74
C LYS A 124 11.87 1.82 28.41
N HIS A 125 12.78 2.79 28.30
CA HIS A 125 12.45 4.17 27.97
C HIS A 125 11.85 4.29 26.56
N LEU A 126 12.48 3.67 25.55
CA LEU A 126 12.01 3.70 24.17
C LEU A 126 10.61 3.09 24.01
N LYS A 127 10.36 1.94 24.67
CA LYS A 127 9.03 1.31 24.69
C LYS A 127 7.98 2.19 25.35
N SER A 128 8.29 2.73 26.52
CA SER A 128 7.31 3.42 27.36
C SER A 128 6.86 4.75 26.75
N TYR A 129 7.75 5.48 26.08
CA TYR A 129 7.47 6.84 25.63
C TYR A 129 7.25 6.99 24.12
N PHE A 130 7.77 6.07 23.32
CA PHE A 130 7.75 6.19 21.86
C PHE A 130 6.96 5.08 21.17
N ASN A 131 6.47 4.08 21.92
CA ASN A 131 5.77 2.91 21.39
C ASN A 131 6.51 2.26 20.21
N ILE A 132 7.84 2.36 20.22
CA ILE A 132 8.69 1.73 19.23
C ILE A 132 8.54 0.22 19.43
N PRO A 133 7.96 -0.51 18.47
CA PRO A 133 7.88 -1.96 18.57
C PRO A 133 9.30 -2.49 18.71
N LEU A 134 9.50 -3.52 19.51
CA LEU A 134 10.74 -4.33 19.60
C LEU A 134 11.14 -5.00 18.27
N CYS A 135 10.75 -4.45 17.12
CA CYS A 135 11.08 -4.98 15.82
C CYS A 135 12.54 -4.72 15.44
N GLY A 136 13.30 -4.01 16.27
CA GLY A 136 14.75 -3.96 16.23
C GLY A 136 15.32 -4.42 17.57
N ASP A 137 16.03 -5.53 17.57
CA ASP A 137 16.88 -5.90 18.70
C ASP A 137 18.06 -4.92 18.71
N ILE A 138 18.19 -4.12 19.77
CA ILE A 138 19.32 -3.19 19.94
C ILE A 138 20.64 -3.96 19.81
N ASP A 139 20.68 -5.21 20.26
CA ASP A 139 21.86 -6.06 20.15
C ASP A 139 22.13 -6.48 18.70
N GLU A 140 21.10 -6.74 17.89
CA GLU A 140 21.25 -7.05 16.47
C GLU A 140 21.77 -5.83 15.69
N PHE A 141 21.23 -4.64 15.99
CA PHE A 141 21.69 -3.37 15.41
C PHE A 141 23.17 -3.10 15.73
N ILE A 142 23.57 -3.26 17.00
CA ILE A 142 24.97 -3.04 17.40
C ILE A 142 25.87 -4.05 16.69
N ARG A 143 25.48 -5.34 16.63
CA ARG A 143 26.26 -6.37 15.92
C ARG A 143 26.42 -6.05 14.43
N THR A 144 25.34 -5.63 13.75
CA THR A 144 25.42 -5.25 12.34
C THR A 144 26.28 -4.00 12.14
N LYS A 145 26.20 -3.01 13.04
CA LYS A 145 27.09 -1.84 13.01
C LYS A 145 28.56 -2.26 13.18
N GLU A 146 28.87 -3.09 14.17
CA GLU A 146 30.23 -3.60 14.41
C GLU A 146 30.76 -4.43 13.24
N GLU A 147 29.90 -5.21 12.57
CA GLU A 147 30.27 -5.98 11.38
C GLU A 147 30.53 -5.07 10.18
N ASN A 148 29.74 -4.00 10.02
CA ASN A 148 29.94 -2.98 8.97
C ASN A 148 31.19 -2.12 9.21
N ASP A 149 31.51 -1.81 10.47
CA ASP A 149 32.69 -1.03 10.86
C ASP A 149 33.97 -1.87 10.90
N ARG A 150 33.87 -3.19 10.75
CA ARG A 150 35.03 -4.09 10.66
C ARG A 150 35.80 -3.80 9.38
N ILE A 151 37.12 -3.66 9.51
CA ILE A 151 38.03 -3.56 8.37
C ILE A 151 37.96 -4.88 7.60
N LEU A 152 37.29 -4.86 6.45
CA LEU A 152 37.24 -5.97 5.51
C LEU A 152 38.65 -6.25 4.98
N SER A 153 38.97 -7.54 4.84
CA SER A 153 40.15 -7.94 4.07
C SER A 153 39.99 -7.55 2.60
N LYS A 154 41.09 -7.53 1.85
CA LYS A 154 41.08 -7.12 0.44
C LYS A 154 40.22 -8.05 -0.42
N GLU A 155 40.19 -9.33 -0.09
CA GLU A 155 39.33 -10.33 -0.73
C GLU A 155 37.84 -10.10 -0.42
N GLU A 156 37.48 -9.91 0.86
CA GLU A 156 36.09 -9.67 1.28
C GLU A 156 35.54 -8.35 0.70
N ALA A 157 36.37 -7.30 0.68
CA ALA A 157 35.99 -6.02 0.07
C ALA A 157 35.74 -6.14 -1.43
N LYS A 158 36.44 -7.05 -2.12
CA LYS A 158 36.25 -7.28 -3.55
C LYS A 158 34.95 -8.03 -3.81
N GLU A 159 34.64 -9.04 -3.00
CA GLU A 159 33.40 -9.82 -3.09
C GLU A 159 32.17 -8.93 -2.81
N ALA A 160 32.20 -8.14 -1.74
CA ALA A 160 31.16 -7.16 -1.44
C ALA A 160 30.94 -6.13 -2.57
N LEU A 161 32.03 -5.70 -3.23
CA LEU A 161 31.95 -4.76 -4.35
C LEU A 161 31.35 -5.39 -5.61
N GLU A 162 31.53 -6.70 -5.79
CA GLU A 162 30.93 -7.47 -6.88
C GLU A 162 29.42 -7.67 -6.64
N GLU A 163 29.01 -7.97 -5.40
CA GLU A 163 27.59 -8.03 -5.00
C GLU A 163 26.90 -6.67 -5.17
N LEU A 164 27.53 -5.58 -4.73
CA LEU A 164 26.98 -4.23 -4.88
C LEU A 164 26.78 -3.84 -6.35
N LYS A 165 27.67 -4.27 -7.25
CA LYS A 165 27.49 -4.07 -8.70
C LYS A 165 26.26 -4.82 -9.21
N SER A 166 26.09 -6.08 -8.81
CA SER A 166 24.90 -6.87 -9.16
C SER A 166 23.61 -6.18 -8.69
N ILE A 167 23.57 -5.71 -7.44
CA ILE A 167 22.42 -5.01 -6.88
C ILE A 167 22.13 -3.70 -7.65
N LEU A 168 23.18 -2.98 -8.07
CA LEU A 168 23.03 -1.76 -8.84
C LEU A 168 22.43 -2.03 -10.23
N ASP A 169 22.84 -3.11 -10.87
CA ASP A 169 22.29 -3.55 -12.17
C ASP A 169 20.82 -3.93 -12.03
N ASP A 170 20.45 -4.71 -11.00
CA ASP A 170 19.05 -5.04 -10.69
C ASP A 170 18.20 -3.79 -10.45
N LYS A 171 18.75 -2.80 -9.73
CA LYS A 171 18.06 -1.53 -9.46
C LYS A 171 17.79 -0.74 -10.74
N ASN A 172 18.72 -0.75 -11.70
CA ASN A 172 18.54 -0.11 -13.00
C ASN A 172 17.47 -0.84 -13.83
N GLU A 173 17.44 -2.17 -13.79
CA GLU A 173 16.41 -2.97 -14.45
C GLU A 173 15.02 -2.71 -13.86
N ILE A 174 14.90 -2.66 -12.53
CA ILE A 174 13.65 -2.30 -11.84
C ILE A 174 13.17 -0.91 -12.27
N LYS A 175 14.08 0.07 -12.43
CA LYS A 175 13.73 1.41 -12.89
C LYS A 175 13.15 1.38 -14.31
N ASN A 176 13.76 0.64 -15.22
CA ASN A 176 13.26 0.46 -16.58
C ASN A 176 11.88 -0.23 -16.60
N LEU A 177 11.69 -1.29 -15.81
CA LEU A 177 10.41 -2.00 -15.71
C LEU A 177 9.30 -1.11 -15.12
N ARG A 178 9.62 -0.24 -14.17
CA ARG A 178 8.67 0.76 -13.64
C ARG A 178 8.23 1.76 -14.71
N GLU A 179 9.16 2.19 -15.56
CA GLU A 179 8.87 3.12 -16.65
C GLU A 179 8.01 2.47 -17.73
N GLN A 180 8.32 1.22 -18.12
CA GLN A 180 7.48 0.42 -19.02
C GLN A 180 6.07 0.21 -18.46
N ASN A 181 5.93 -0.12 -17.17
CA ASN A 181 4.63 -0.25 -16.51
C ASN A 181 3.82 1.05 -16.53
N LYS A 182 4.48 2.20 -16.40
CA LYS A 182 3.81 3.50 -16.49
C LYS A 182 3.26 3.75 -17.90
N ILE A 183 4.00 3.35 -18.94
CA ILE A 183 3.54 3.43 -20.34
C ILE A 183 2.36 2.48 -20.57
N LEU A 184 2.47 1.23 -20.15
CA LEU A 184 1.40 0.24 -20.27
C LEU A 184 0.11 0.68 -19.57
N LYS A 185 0.21 1.23 -18.35
CA LYS A 185 -0.96 1.78 -17.64
C LYS A 185 -1.65 2.91 -18.41
N LYS A 186 -0.88 3.78 -19.07
CA LYS A 186 -1.45 4.84 -19.93
C LYS A 186 -2.15 4.24 -21.15
N GLN A 187 -1.54 3.26 -21.83
CA GLN A 187 -2.14 2.58 -22.97
C GLN A 187 -3.44 1.85 -22.58
N LEU A 188 -3.43 1.16 -21.45
CA LEU A 188 -4.59 0.44 -20.93
C LEU A 188 -5.75 1.40 -20.63
N LYS A 189 -5.46 2.58 -20.06
CA LYS A 189 -6.48 3.63 -19.85
C LYS A 189 -7.11 4.11 -21.15
N VAL A 190 -6.28 4.37 -22.18
CA VAL A 190 -6.78 4.78 -23.51
C VAL A 190 -7.65 3.70 -24.15
N LEU A 191 -7.26 2.42 -24.02
CA LEU A 191 -8.05 1.30 -24.54
C LEU A 191 -9.39 1.16 -23.81
N LEU A 192 -9.40 1.30 -22.47
CA LEU A 192 -10.64 1.28 -21.69
C LEU A 192 -11.59 2.41 -22.10
N ASP A 193 -11.08 3.63 -22.28
CA ASP A 193 -11.89 4.75 -22.76
C ASP A 193 -12.46 4.48 -24.16
N ARG A 194 -11.70 3.82 -25.04
CA ARG A 194 -12.16 3.44 -26.38
C ARG A 194 -13.25 2.37 -26.34
N ILE A 195 -13.09 1.35 -25.50
CA ILE A 195 -14.11 0.31 -25.28
C ILE A 195 -15.40 0.93 -24.75
N LYS A 196 -15.30 1.86 -23.79
CA LYS A 196 -16.46 2.55 -23.23
C LYS A 196 -17.23 3.32 -24.30
N LYS A 197 -16.53 4.10 -25.13
CA LYS A 197 -17.14 4.83 -26.25
C LYS A 197 -17.84 3.89 -27.23
N LEU A 198 -17.21 2.78 -27.61
CA LEU A 198 -17.81 1.79 -28.51
C LEU A 198 -19.09 1.19 -27.91
N SER A 199 -19.09 0.88 -26.61
CA SER A 199 -20.28 0.37 -25.92
C SER A 199 -21.42 1.38 -25.91
N GLU A 200 -21.13 2.67 -25.70
CA GLU A 200 -22.11 3.75 -25.77
C GLU A 200 -22.70 3.89 -27.19
N THR A 201 -21.86 3.85 -28.23
CA THR A 201 -22.30 3.89 -29.63
C THR A 201 -23.18 2.68 -29.97
N GLN A 202 -22.80 1.47 -29.55
CA GLN A 202 -23.63 0.27 -29.77
C GLN A 202 -25.01 0.39 -29.12
N LYS A 203 -25.08 0.90 -27.88
CA LYS A 203 -26.36 1.14 -27.20
C LYS A 203 -27.24 2.14 -27.95
N GLN A 204 -26.65 3.18 -28.53
CA GLN A 204 -27.40 4.14 -29.35
C GLN A 204 -27.99 3.49 -30.59
N VAL A 205 -27.19 2.74 -31.35
CA VAL A 205 -27.67 2.01 -32.55
C VAL A 205 -28.80 1.04 -32.19
N LEU A 206 -28.64 0.25 -31.13
CA LEU A 206 -29.68 -0.65 -30.64
C LEU A 206 -30.97 0.09 -30.25
N SER A 207 -30.86 1.28 -29.66
CA SER A 207 -32.02 2.11 -29.32
C SER A 207 -32.74 2.62 -30.57
N GLU A 208 -31.98 3.09 -31.57
CA GLU A 208 -32.53 3.56 -32.85
C GLU A 208 -33.23 2.42 -33.61
N ASP A 209 -32.61 1.24 -33.68
CA ASP A 209 -33.19 0.04 -34.28
C ASP A 209 -34.49 -0.37 -33.56
N LEU A 210 -34.50 -0.33 -32.22
CA LEU A 210 -35.71 -0.61 -31.43
C LEU A 210 -36.83 0.41 -31.72
N GLU A 211 -36.51 1.69 -31.86
CA GLU A 211 -37.49 2.71 -32.23
C GLU A 211 -38.07 2.46 -33.63
N ILE A 212 -37.22 2.09 -34.59
CA ILE A 212 -37.65 1.74 -35.95
C ILE A 212 -38.59 0.53 -35.91
N ILE A 213 -38.21 -0.53 -35.19
CA ILE A 213 -39.05 -1.72 -35.01
C ILE A 213 -40.39 -1.35 -34.36
N GLN A 214 -40.40 -0.51 -33.32
CA GLN A 214 -41.62 -0.06 -32.67
C GLN A 214 -42.51 0.75 -33.62
N LYS A 215 -41.92 1.64 -34.44
CA LYS A 215 -42.67 2.40 -35.48
C LYS A 215 -43.29 1.46 -36.51
N HIS A 216 -42.54 0.45 -36.98
CA HIS A 216 -43.07 -0.56 -37.90
C HIS A 216 -44.19 -1.38 -37.27
N ARG A 217 -44.06 -1.80 -36.01
CA ARG A 217 -45.14 -2.51 -35.30
C ARG A 217 -46.40 -1.66 -35.17
N LYS A 218 -46.27 -0.35 -34.90
CA LYS A 218 -47.40 0.59 -34.85
C LYS A 218 -48.06 0.81 -36.22
N SER A 219 -47.28 0.84 -37.30
CA SER A 219 -47.82 1.03 -38.66
C SER A 219 -48.37 -0.26 -39.28
N ALA A 220 -48.03 -1.43 -38.72
CA ALA A 220 -48.42 -2.74 -39.22
C ALA A 220 -49.08 -3.62 -38.13
N PRO A 221 -50.17 -3.17 -37.48
CA PRO A 221 -50.83 -3.90 -36.38
C PRO A 221 -51.33 -5.29 -36.78
N GLU A 222 -51.62 -5.48 -38.06
CA GLU A 222 -52.05 -6.76 -38.63
C GLU A 222 -50.94 -7.82 -38.61
N PHE A 223 -49.66 -7.42 -38.72
CA PHE A 223 -48.54 -8.36 -38.60
C PHE A 223 -48.30 -8.80 -37.16
N GLU A 224 -48.45 -7.88 -36.19
CA GLU A 224 -48.39 -8.24 -34.76
C GLU A 224 -49.56 -9.19 -34.42
N ALA A 225 -50.76 -8.90 -34.92
CA ALA A 225 -51.90 -9.80 -34.77
C ALA A 225 -51.66 -11.18 -35.38
N LEU A 226 -50.96 -11.26 -36.52
CA LEU A 226 -50.55 -12.54 -37.12
C LEU A 226 -49.62 -13.33 -36.20
N ILE A 227 -48.59 -12.68 -35.65
CA ILE A 227 -47.64 -13.30 -34.73
C ILE A 227 -48.36 -13.79 -33.46
N GLN A 228 -49.22 -12.98 -32.87
CA GLN A 228 -49.98 -13.36 -31.67
C GLN A 228 -50.94 -14.52 -31.95
N THR A 229 -51.53 -14.57 -33.15
CA THR A 229 -52.39 -15.68 -33.58
C THR A 229 -51.60 -16.97 -33.76
N LEU A 230 -50.41 -16.90 -34.36
CA LEU A 230 -49.50 -18.04 -34.48
C LEU A 230 -49.05 -18.57 -33.12
N LEU A 231 -48.70 -17.67 -32.19
CA LEU A 231 -48.34 -18.06 -30.82
C LEU A 231 -49.52 -18.71 -30.09
N HIS A 232 -50.73 -18.21 -30.28
CA HIS A 232 -51.93 -18.78 -29.67
C HIS A 232 -52.16 -20.24 -30.08
N HIS A 233 -52.07 -20.52 -31.39
CA HIS A 233 -52.28 -21.87 -31.93
C HIS A 233 -51.00 -22.73 -31.98
N ALA A 234 -49.85 -22.23 -31.50
CA ALA A 234 -48.56 -22.93 -31.60
C ALA A 234 -48.59 -24.34 -31.00
N HIS A 235 -49.35 -24.52 -29.92
CA HIS A 235 -49.52 -25.80 -29.23
C HIS A 235 -50.44 -26.80 -29.96
N GLU A 236 -51.22 -26.32 -30.94
CA GLU A 236 -52.13 -27.14 -31.75
C GLU A 236 -51.41 -27.76 -32.97
N TYR A 237 -50.24 -27.23 -33.33
CA TYR A 237 -49.38 -27.84 -34.35
C TYR A 237 -48.64 -29.04 -33.77
N LYS A 238 -49.06 -30.25 -34.16
CA LYS A 238 -48.38 -31.49 -33.77
C LYS A 238 -47.60 -32.05 -34.96
N TYR A 239 -46.32 -31.67 -35.04
CA TYR A 239 -45.41 -32.05 -36.13
C TYR A 239 -45.32 -33.56 -36.38
N GLU A 240 -45.43 -34.39 -35.34
CA GLU A 240 -45.34 -35.85 -35.46
C GLU A 240 -46.56 -36.48 -36.13
N THR A 241 -47.74 -35.90 -35.91
CA THR A 241 -49.03 -36.40 -36.43
C THR A 241 -49.53 -35.64 -37.65
N GLY A 242 -48.93 -34.48 -37.96
CA GLY A 242 -49.36 -33.58 -39.03
C GLY A 242 -50.64 -32.79 -38.71
N GLU A 243 -51.18 -32.91 -37.49
CA GLU A 243 -52.35 -32.13 -37.05
C GLU A 243 -52.01 -30.63 -37.00
N GLN A 244 -52.93 -29.83 -37.52
CA GLN A 244 -52.82 -28.37 -37.62
C GLN A 244 -54.15 -27.72 -37.21
N PRO A 245 -54.13 -26.47 -36.71
CA PRO A 245 -55.34 -25.74 -36.41
C PRO A 245 -56.17 -25.50 -37.68
N LEU A 246 -57.49 -25.56 -37.54
CA LEU A 246 -58.41 -25.33 -38.66
C LEU A 246 -58.34 -23.86 -39.11
N LYS A 247 -58.40 -23.66 -40.43
CA LYS A 247 -58.33 -22.35 -41.07
C LYS A 247 -59.34 -21.37 -40.50
N LYS A 248 -60.58 -21.82 -40.28
CA LYS A 248 -61.66 -20.99 -39.71
C LYS A 248 -61.34 -20.51 -38.30
N SER A 249 -60.74 -21.36 -37.47
CA SER A 249 -60.33 -21.02 -36.11
C SER A 249 -59.25 -19.93 -36.13
N VAL A 250 -58.22 -20.13 -36.95
CA VAL A 250 -57.11 -19.17 -37.10
C VAL A 250 -57.58 -17.84 -37.69
N SER A 251 -58.49 -17.84 -38.66
CA SER A 251 -59.11 -16.61 -39.19
C SER A 251 -59.80 -15.80 -38.09
N ILE A 252 -60.61 -16.44 -37.24
CA ILE A 252 -61.35 -15.77 -36.17
C ILE A 252 -60.38 -15.17 -35.14
N THR A 253 -59.42 -15.97 -34.68
CA THR A 253 -58.40 -15.50 -33.72
C THR A 253 -57.61 -14.32 -34.30
N PHE A 254 -57.22 -14.39 -35.58
CA PHE A 254 -56.54 -13.27 -36.25
C PHE A 254 -57.40 -12.01 -36.30
N GLN A 255 -58.68 -12.16 -36.66
CA GLN A 255 -59.61 -11.05 -36.74
C GLN A 255 -59.77 -10.33 -35.39
N GLU A 256 -59.88 -11.09 -34.30
CA GLU A 256 -59.96 -10.57 -32.93
C GLU A 256 -58.66 -9.87 -32.52
N LYS A 257 -57.50 -10.50 -32.77
CA LYS A 257 -56.18 -9.93 -32.42
C LYS A 257 -55.84 -8.69 -33.23
N ALA A 258 -56.32 -8.60 -34.48
CA ALA A 258 -56.12 -7.47 -35.37
C ALA A 258 -57.18 -6.37 -35.21
N ASN A 259 -58.22 -6.60 -34.39
CA ASN A 259 -59.36 -5.71 -34.20
C ASN A 259 -60.03 -5.30 -35.53
N LEU A 260 -60.23 -6.27 -36.43
CA LEU A 260 -60.78 -6.05 -37.77
C LEU A 260 -62.31 -6.19 -37.80
N SER A 261 -62.97 -5.35 -38.59
CA SER A 261 -64.43 -5.44 -38.78
C SER A 261 -64.83 -6.72 -39.52
N GLY A 262 -66.05 -7.21 -39.24
CA GLY A 262 -66.61 -8.47 -39.78
C GLY A 262 -66.75 -8.57 -41.29
N SER A 263 -66.49 -7.49 -42.04
CA SER A 263 -66.53 -7.45 -43.50
C SER A 263 -65.15 -7.51 -44.16
N SER A 264 -64.07 -7.60 -43.40
CA SER A 264 -62.71 -7.65 -43.94
C SER A 264 -62.38 -9.04 -44.51
N ARG A 265 -61.79 -9.10 -45.71
CA ARG A 265 -61.28 -10.35 -46.32
C ARG A 265 -59.91 -10.76 -45.78
N ARG A 266 -59.25 -9.88 -45.01
CA ARG A 266 -57.88 -10.07 -44.50
C ARG A 266 -57.73 -11.28 -43.56
N PRO A 267 -58.70 -11.65 -42.70
CA PRO A 267 -58.61 -12.86 -41.89
C PRO A 267 -58.53 -14.15 -42.71
N ASP A 268 -59.32 -14.24 -43.78
CA ASP A 268 -59.30 -15.41 -44.68
C ASP A 268 -58.02 -15.48 -45.51
N GLU A 269 -57.47 -14.33 -45.89
CA GLU A 269 -56.17 -14.25 -46.54
C GLU A 269 -55.03 -14.64 -45.60
N ALA A 270 -55.06 -14.23 -44.33
CA ALA A 270 -54.07 -14.62 -43.33
C ALA A 270 -54.05 -16.14 -43.13
N ALA A 271 -55.22 -16.77 -42.95
CA ALA A 271 -55.30 -18.22 -42.78
C ALA A 271 -54.95 -18.99 -44.07
N ARG A 272 -55.18 -18.40 -45.26
CA ARG A 272 -54.72 -18.95 -46.55
C ARG A 272 -53.20 -18.89 -46.69
N ILE A 273 -52.56 -17.77 -46.32
CA ILE A 273 -51.10 -17.62 -46.39
C ILE A 273 -50.40 -18.66 -45.50
N LEU A 274 -51.01 -19.03 -44.38
CA LEU A 274 -50.51 -20.05 -43.46
C LEU A 274 -50.74 -21.50 -43.93
N GLY A 275 -51.42 -21.72 -45.06
CA GLY A 275 -51.57 -23.04 -45.68
C GLY A 275 -52.42 -24.03 -44.89
N LEU A 276 -53.34 -23.54 -44.05
CA LEU A 276 -54.07 -24.36 -43.08
C LEU A 276 -55.23 -25.16 -43.71
N PRO A 277 -55.53 -26.36 -43.18
CA PRO A 277 -56.67 -27.18 -43.61
C PRO A 277 -58.00 -26.49 -43.30
N GLU A 278 -59.03 -26.72 -44.12
CA GLU A 278 -60.36 -26.08 -43.97
C GLU A 278 -61.04 -26.38 -42.63
#